data_AF-A0A5B1B3H4-F1
#
_entry.id   AF-A0A5B1B3H4-F1
#
_cell.length_a   1.000
_cell.length_b   1.000
_cell.length_c   1.000
_cell.angle_alpha   90.00
_cell.angle_beta   90.00
_cell.angle_gamma   90.00
#
_symmetry.space_group_name_H-M   'P 1'
#
loop_
_entity.id
_entity.type
_entity.pdbx_description
1 polymer ?
#
loop_
_entity_poly.entity_id
_entity_poly.type
_entity_poly.pdbx_seq_one_letter_code
_entity_poly.pdbx_strand_id
1 'polypeptide(L)'
;MKKETIFYLILNSIILSGYAQNLIPLDWTLAVEKPISKEKTLPVNLLRSWVKQEISSEYSGDLRTTFFVPAMKEQTDFTLEVTLLADIDSIYINNHYIGGGFTAKPIWANYNKVRYEAKKLVVPHSCLKFNKENHISILSSKYAYTGGKSHNAVKLYASTMSNSSIKIQFPYKNHLYHRSDQVSSNLIIEADTTGTASISIQNDLDELVFTRQIQVDKGKKTYVMNLASQKLKPGFYTVIAILKDKGYTGTRSFFTVSPTKIKPSSTEPEGFNDYWKKALDELKSVKPKFKIKKVDSLCTEKRNGYIVHMQSIGDKTIYGYYFRPKKKGKFATILHVPGYGYGFEYLDGFLNSKEDVVELAFCVRGHGLSKKAFHTEFPVPGFFGHKICDRDSIAYRQIYMDCIRAVDFLVSRQEVDSSRIGVTGSSQGGGLALMTAGLASEHISACAYGNPFPVDLKNLLRIIPLVQDVLKGFIAYYNDDCNYEEGLQTFDFFDARHFAKHIKGTTFYVTGLEDDDCPPRLGFSTYNEINAPKQFLIYPNDSHVGESNWGEAMMDFFKKEFKF
;
A
#
# COMPACT_ATOMS: atom_id res chain seq x y z
N MET A 1 2.64 83.66 6.06
CA MET A 1 1.41 83.64 5.23
C MET A 1 0.78 82.26 5.31
N LYS A 2 -0.42 82.19 5.91
CA LYS A 2 -1.53 81.21 5.79
C LYS A 2 -1.17 79.70 5.91
N LYS A 3 -1.50 79.05 7.04
CA LYS A 3 -2.80 78.42 7.38
C LYS A 3 -3.38 77.59 6.23
N GLU A 4 -3.48 76.27 6.42
CA GLU A 4 -4.79 75.61 6.50
C GLU A 4 -4.70 74.22 7.15
N THR A 5 -5.46 74.07 8.23
CA THR A 5 -5.81 72.83 8.91
C THR A 5 -7.06 72.29 8.24
N ILE A 6 -7.08 71.01 7.83
CA ILE A 6 -8.33 70.26 7.64
C ILE A 6 -8.20 68.94 8.40
N PHE A 7 -8.86 68.91 9.56
CA PHE A 7 -9.38 67.72 10.22
C PHE A 7 -10.59 67.24 9.40
N TYR A 8 -10.75 65.94 9.15
CA TYR A 8 -11.93 65.16 9.59
C TYR A 8 -11.97 63.72 9.02
N LEU A 9 -12.56 62.86 9.85
CA LEU A 9 -13.22 61.58 9.58
C LEU A 9 -12.35 60.31 9.45
N ILE A 10 -12.15 59.72 10.65
CA ILE A 10 -12.34 58.29 10.91
C ILE A 10 -13.54 57.79 10.08
N LEU A 11 -13.27 57.00 9.05
CA LEU A 11 -14.15 55.91 8.66
C LEU A 11 -13.40 54.61 8.90
N ASN A 12 -13.79 53.94 9.98
CA ASN A 12 -13.60 52.52 10.16
C ASN A 12 -14.29 51.78 9.00
N SER A 13 -13.58 51.60 7.89
CA SER A 13 -13.81 50.43 7.04
C SER A 13 -12.79 49.39 7.43
N ILE A 14 -13.02 48.76 8.59
CA ILE A 14 -12.61 47.37 8.79
C ILE A 14 -13.42 46.59 7.75
N ILE A 15 -12.93 46.55 6.51
CA ILE A 15 -13.19 45.44 5.63
C ILE A 15 -12.57 44.27 6.37
N LEU A 16 -13.44 43.58 7.13
CA LEU A 16 -13.16 42.31 7.74
C LEU A 16 -12.95 41.42 6.52
N SER A 17 -11.69 41.29 6.07
CA SER A 17 -11.30 40.30 5.09
C SER A 17 -11.87 38.97 5.56
N GLY A 18 -12.84 38.42 4.82
CA GLY A 18 -13.37 37.10 5.11
C GLY A 18 -12.22 36.11 5.02
N TYR A 19 -11.68 35.71 6.16
CA TYR A 19 -10.69 34.65 6.25
C TYR A 19 -11.46 33.35 6.04
N ALA A 20 -11.32 32.73 4.87
CA ALA A 20 -11.79 31.36 4.70
C ALA A 20 -10.63 30.41 4.97
N GLN A 21 -10.93 29.27 5.59
CA GLN A 21 -9.99 28.29 6.14
C GLN A 21 -10.79 27.03 6.45
N ASN A 22 -10.13 25.87 6.55
CA ASN A 22 -10.82 24.70 7.05
C ASN A 22 -11.09 24.84 8.56
N LEU A 23 -12.36 24.83 8.95
CA LEU A 23 -12.77 24.93 10.36
C LEU A 23 -12.83 23.58 11.07
N ILE A 24 -12.85 22.47 10.33
CA ILE A 24 -13.03 21.12 10.89
C ILE A 24 -11.66 20.51 11.22
N PRO A 25 -11.47 19.96 12.43
CA PRO A 25 -10.21 19.32 12.81
C PRO A 25 -9.96 18.02 12.05
N LEU A 26 -8.72 17.54 12.12
CA LEU A 26 -8.31 16.26 11.52
C LEU A 26 -8.50 15.06 12.47
N ASP A 27 -8.70 15.33 13.76
CA ASP A 27 -9.02 14.34 14.78
C ASP A 27 -10.53 14.20 14.95
N TRP A 28 -10.98 12.95 14.93
CA TRP A 28 -12.36 12.50 14.86
C TRP A 28 -12.56 11.29 15.76
N THR A 29 -13.81 10.88 15.89
CA THR A 29 -14.22 9.71 16.63
C THR A 29 -15.14 8.88 15.75
N LEU A 30 -14.89 7.57 15.64
CA LEU A 30 -15.79 6.63 14.98
C LEU A 30 -16.55 5.83 16.04
N ALA A 31 -17.87 5.99 16.10
CA ALA A 31 -18.75 5.07 16.82
C ALA A 31 -19.11 3.90 15.89
N VAL A 32 -18.52 2.74 16.16
CA VAL A 32 -18.61 1.54 15.31
C VAL A 32 -19.92 0.79 15.56
N GLU A 33 -20.63 0.46 14.49
CA GLU A 33 -21.88 -0.33 14.51
C GLU A 33 -21.66 -1.81 14.13
N LYS A 34 -20.70 -2.09 13.25
CA LYS A 34 -20.31 -3.45 12.81
C LYS A 34 -18.79 -3.55 12.69
N PRO A 35 -18.16 -4.72 12.86
CA PRO A 35 -18.73 -6.05 13.11
C PRO A 35 -18.89 -6.43 14.61
N ILE A 36 -18.74 -5.48 15.55
CA ILE A 36 -18.73 -5.78 16.99
C ILE A 36 -20.14 -5.68 17.58
N SER A 37 -20.56 -6.68 18.38
CA SER A 37 -21.86 -6.72 19.08
C SER A 37 -22.00 -5.72 20.26
N LYS A 38 -20.99 -4.85 20.47
CA LYS A 38 -20.98 -3.78 21.46
C LYS A 38 -20.42 -2.52 20.81
N GLU A 39 -21.10 -1.40 21.01
CA GLU A 39 -20.69 -0.07 20.53
C GLU A 39 -19.25 0.22 20.97
N LYS A 40 -18.33 0.29 20.01
CA LYS A 40 -16.92 0.62 20.22
C LYS A 40 -16.68 2.01 19.67
N THR A 41 -16.11 2.89 20.47
CA THR A 41 -15.69 4.22 20.03
C THR A 41 -14.18 4.20 19.76
N LEU A 42 -13.78 4.58 18.54
CA LEU A 42 -12.40 4.59 18.09
C LEU A 42 -11.92 6.02 17.80
N PRO A 43 -10.75 6.46 18.30
CA PRO A 43 -10.15 7.70 17.84
C PRO A 43 -9.70 7.55 16.39
N VAL A 44 -9.97 8.56 15.56
CA VAL A 44 -9.62 8.58 14.14
C VAL A 44 -8.89 9.86 13.82
N ASN A 45 -7.75 9.78 13.15
CA ASN A 45 -7.08 10.90 12.51
C ASN A 45 -7.18 10.73 10.99
N LEU A 46 -7.78 11.71 10.30
CA LEU A 46 -8.01 11.63 8.85
C LEU A 46 -6.71 11.61 8.03
N LEU A 47 -5.56 11.99 8.61
CA LEU A 47 -4.27 11.83 7.93
C LEU A 47 -3.76 10.39 7.95
N ARG A 48 -4.38 9.45 8.69
CA ARG A 48 -4.00 8.04 8.75
C ARG A 48 -4.92 7.20 7.86
N SER A 49 -4.40 6.09 7.31
CA SER A 49 -5.23 5.12 6.59
C SER A 49 -6.19 4.41 7.55
N TRP A 50 -7.26 3.82 7.02
CA TRP A 50 -8.21 3.07 7.85
C TRP A 50 -7.58 1.84 8.49
N VAL A 51 -6.78 1.09 7.74
CA VAL A 51 -6.11 -0.13 8.21
C VAL A 51 -5.14 0.17 9.37
N LYS A 52 -4.37 1.27 9.28
CA LYS A 52 -3.50 1.73 10.38
C LYS A 52 -4.24 2.19 11.63
N GLN A 53 -5.56 2.27 11.58
CA GLN A 53 -6.43 2.63 12.69
C GLN A 53 -7.37 1.48 13.07
N GLU A 54 -7.07 0.26 12.58
CA GLU A 54 -7.84 -0.96 12.81
C GLU A 54 -9.29 -0.87 12.30
N ILE A 55 -9.50 -0.13 11.20
CA ILE A 55 -10.79 -0.02 10.52
C ILE A 55 -10.69 -0.77 9.18
N SER A 56 -11.48 -1.84 9.04
CA SER A 56 -11.55 -2.66 7.81
C SER A 56 -12.78 -2.34 6.97
N SER A 57 -12.92 -2.99 5.81
CA SER A 57 -14.08 -2.84 4.93
C SER A 57 -15.40 -3.37 5.51
N GLU A 58 -15.33 -4.16 6.57
CA GLU A 58 -16.52 -4.68 7.26
C GLU A 58 -17.08 -3.71 8.30
N TYR A 59 -16.38 -2.59 8.54
CA TYR A 59 -16.80 -1.59 9.50
C TYR A 59 -17.85 -0.66 8.90
N SER A 60 -18.84 -0.33 9.72
CA SER A 60 -19.80 0.75 9.51
C SER A 60 -19.94 1.57 10.79
N GLY A 61 -20.40 2.80 10.68
CA GLY A 61 -20.71 3.61 11.86
C GLY A 61 -20.72 5.12 11.64
N ASP A 62 -20.79 5.84 12.76
CA ASP A 62 -20.85 7.30 12.81
C ASP A 62 -19.47 7.92 13.06
N LEU A 63 -18.89 8.50 12.01
CA LEU A 63 -17.67 9.30 12.10
C LEU A 63 -18.04 10.74 12.47
N ARG A 64 -17.66 11.16 13.68
CA ARG A 64 -18.08 12.43 14.28
C ARG A 64 -16.92 13.24 14.87
N THR A 65 -17.07 14.55 14.86
CA THR A 65 -16.17 15.49 15.55
C THR A 65 -16.91 16.78 15.90
N THR A 66 -16.27 17.64 16.69
CA THR A 66 -16.75 18.99 16.96
C THR A 66 -15.85 20.04 16.34
N PHE A 67 -16.42 21.21 16.03
CA PHE A 67 -15.69 22.33 15.46
C PHE A 67 -16.32 23.66 15.86
N PHE A 68 -15.55 24.73 15.79
CA PHE A 68 -16.00 26.07 16.17
C PHE A 68 -16.18 26.94 14.93
N VAL A 69 -17.30 27.65 14.84
CA VAL A 69 -17.56 28.62 13.77
C VAL A 69 -17.52 30.04 14.36
N PRO A 70 -16.58 30.90 13.95
CA PRO A 70 -16.52 32.28 14.45
C PRO A 70 -17.69 33.10 13.90
N ALA A 71 -18.09 34.16 14.61
CA ALA A 71 -19.10 35.10 14.12
C ALA A 71 -18.71 35.70 12.78
N MET A 72 -19.70 35.77 11.89
CA MET A 72 -19.56 36.35 10.55
C MET A 72 -20.31 37.69 10.50
N LYS A 73 -19.76 38.64 9.75
CA LYS A 73 -20.40 39.95 9.54
C LYS A 73 -21.60 39.89 8.59
N GLU A 74 -21.62 38.90 7.70
CA GLU A 74 -22.63 38.73 6.68
C GLU A 74 -23.09 37.27 6.64
N GLN A 75 -24.34 37.06 6.24
CA GLN A 75 -24.90 35.73 6.06
C GLN A 75 -24.20 35.08 4.86
N THR A 76 -23.22 34.24 5.14
CA THR A 76 -22.42 33.54 4.14
C THR A 76 -22.72 32.05 4.23
N ASP A 77 -23.03 31.42 3.10
CA ASP A 77 -23.12 29.96 3.04
C ASP A 77 -21.72 29.34 3.11
N PHE A 78 -21.62 28.16 3.72
CA PHE A 78 -20.37 27.42 3.80
C PHE A 78 -20.35 26.28 2.79
N THR A 79 -19.16 25.92 2.32
CA THR A 79 -18.92 24.72 1.55
C THR A 79 -18.32 23.65 2.46
N LEU A 80 -18.97 22.49 2.53
CA LEU A 80 -18.42 21.26 3.07
C LEU A 80 -17.83 20.44 1.92
N GLU A 81 -16.51 20.26 1.93
CA GLU A 81 -15.77 19.43 0.97
C GLU A 81 -15.38 18.10 1.62
N VAL A 82 -15.81 16.98 1.04
CA VAL A 82 -15.62 15.63 1.57
C VAL A 82 -14.87 14.77 0.56
N THR A 83 -13.74 14.20 0.97
CA THR A 83 -12.88 13.30 0.17
C THR A 83 -12.59 12.01 0.94
N LEU A 84 -13.57 11.49 1.67
CA LEU A 84 -13.40 10.25 2.43
C LEU A 84 -13.46 9.03 1.51
N LEU A 85 -12.56 8.08 1.74
CA LEU A 85 -12.61 6.73 1.16
C LEU A 85 -13.56 5.87 1.97
N ALA A 86 -14.84 6.22 1.96
CA ALA A 86 -15.93 5.51 2.61
C ALA A 86 -17.22 5.65 1.79
N ASP A 87 -18.11 4.67 1.89
CA ASP A 87 -19.47 4.80 1.42
C ASP A 87 -20.25 5.61 2.46
N ILE A 88 -20.59 6.85 2.10
CA ILE A 88 -21.24 7.82 2.99
C ILE A 88 -22.73 7.78 2.72
N ASP A 89 -23.49 7.32 3.70
CA ASP A 89 -24.95 7.24 3.62
C ASP A 89 -25.56 8.63 3.85
N SER A 90 -25.10 9.34 4.89
CA SER A 90 -25.60 10.67 5.25
C SER A 90 -24.64 11.49 6.11
N ILE A 91 -24.76 12.80 6.02
CA ILE A 91 -23.97 13.79 6.75
C ILE A 91 -24.92 14.75 7.45
N TYR A 92 -24.68 14.97 8.74
CA TYR A 92 -25.43 15.92 9.57
C TYR A 92 -24.52 16.94 10.22
N ILE A 93 -24.97 18.20 10.27
CA ILE A 93 -24.36 19.24 11.09
C ILE A 93 -25.42 19.79 12.04
N ASN A 94 -25.17 19.72 13.35
CA ASN A 94 -26.13 20.11 14.39
C ASN A 94 -27.55 19.52 14.19
N ASN A 95 -27.63 18.25 13.79
CA ASN A 95 -28.87 17.52 13.47
C ASN A 95 -29.60 17.99 12.19
N HIS A 96 -29.02 18.89 11.40
CA HIS A 96 -29.51 19.22 10.07
C HIS A 96 -28.85 18.32 9.03
N TYR A 97 -29.65 17.71 8.15
CA TYR A 97 -29.15 16.93 7.01
C TYR A 97 -28.46 17.85 5.99
N ILE A 98 -27.25 17.48 5.56
CA ILE A 98 -26.43 18.26 4.61
C ILE A 98 -26.28 17.55 3.26
N GLY A 99 -26.19 16.21 3.25
CA GLY A 99 -26.02 15.41 2.03
C GLY A 99 -25.60 13.97 2.33
N GLY A 100 -25.39 13.17 1.30
CA GLY A 100 -25.02 11.75 1.43
C GLY A 100 -25.20 10.98 0.12
N GLY A 101 -25.19 9.64 0.21
CA GLY A 101 -25.27 8.76 -0.96
C GLY A 101 -24.00 8.75 -1.82
N PHE A 102 -22.82 8.90 -1.19
CA PHE A 102 -21.55 8.88 -1.90
C PHE A 102 -20.92 7.50 -1.79
N THR A 103 -20.48 6.95 -2.92
CA THR A 103 -19.76 5.68 -2.94
C THR A 103 -18.28 5.93 -3.21
N ALA A 104 -17.41 5.29 -2.42
CA ALA A 104 -15.98 5.36 -2.63
C ALA A 104 -15.58 4.54 -3.86
N LYS A 105 -14.75 5.13 -4.73
CA LYS A 105 -14.15 4.39 -5.85
C LYS A 105 -12.88 3.67 -5.36
N PRO A 106 -12.69 2.38 -5.72
CA PRO A 106 -11.49 1.65 -5.33
C PRO A 106 -10.23 2.28 -5.92
N ILE A 107 -9.16 2.36 -5.14
CA ILE A 107 -7.89 2.98 -5.57
C ILE A 107 -7.22 2.22 -6.74
N TRP A 108 -7.47 0.92 -6.89
CA TRP A 108 -6.92 0.10 -7.98
C TRP A 108 -7.73 0.19 -9.28
N ALA A 109 -8.85 0.91 -9.32
CA ALA A 109 -9.72 0.97 -10.50
C ALA A 109 -9.11 1.72 -11.69
N ASN A 110 -7.97 2.41 -11.51
CA ASN A 110 -7.16 2.99 -12.58
C ASN A 110 -5.75 3.31 -12.07
N TYR A 111 -4.81 2.37 -12.20
CA TYR A 111 -3.39 2.54 -11.80
C TYR A 111 -2.77 3.88 -12.29
N ASN A 112 -3.20 4.39 -13.46
CA ASN A 112 -2.68 5.62 -14.05
C ASN A 112 -3.55 6.87 -13.82
N LYS A 113 -4.70 6.76 -13.12
CA LYS A 113 -5.67 7.85 -12.94
C LYS A 113 -6.42 7.75 -11.60
N VAL A 114 -5.76 7.39 -10.51
CA VAL A 114 -6.39 7.45 -9.17
C VAL A 114 -6.73 8.91 -8.88
N ARG A 115 -7.99 9.29 -9.09
CA ARG A 115 -8.51 10.62 -8.77
C ARG A 115 -9.42 10.48 -7.56
N TYR A 116 -8.94 10.95 -6.42
CA TYR A 116 -9.78 11.16 -5.24
C TYR A 116 -10.78 12.26 -5.57
N GLU A 117 -12.05 11.88 -5.69
CA GLU A 117 -13.12 12.82 -6.04
C GLU A 117 -13.65 13.49 -4.77
N ALA A 118 -13.42 14.80 -4.65
CA ALA A 118 -14.04 15.59 -3.61
C ALA A 118 -15.51 15.88 -3.95
N LYS A 119 -16.42 15.65 -2.99
CA LYS A 119 -17.82 16.09 -3.05
C LYS A 119 -17.95 17.43 -2.30
N LYS A 120 -18.60 18.41 -2.92
CA LYS A 120 -18.82 19.75 -2.34
C LYS A 120 -20.31 19.94 -2.07
N LEU A 121 -20.65 20.27 -0.84
CA LEU A 121 -22.01 20.48 -0.36
C LEU A 121 -22.15 21.89 0.21
N VAL A 122 -23.28 22.53 -0.05
CA VAL A 122 -23.61 23.81 0.57
C VAL A 122 -24.15 23.53 1.98
N VAL A 123 -23.61 24.22 2.97
CA VAL A 123 -24.06 24.22 4.36
C VAL A 123 -24.70 25.58 4.62
N PRO A 124 -26.04 25.63 4.72
CA PRO A 124 -26.75 26.88 4.99
C PRO A 124 -26.32 27.48 6.32
N HIS A 125 -26.30 28.81 6.38
CA HIS A 125 -26.04 29.55 7.63
C HIS A 125 -26.94 29.08 8.81
N SER A 126 -28.19 28.70 8.55
CA SER A 126 -29.14 28.21 9.58
C SER A 126 -28.74 26.88 10.24
N CYS A 127 -27.87 26.09 9.60
CA CYS A 127 -27.39 24.82 10.16
C CYS A 127 -26.22 25.00 11.14
N LEU A 128 -25.67 26.22 11.25
CA LEU A 128 -24.47 26.53 12.04
C LEU A 128 -24.78 27.37 13.27
N LYS A 129 -24.06 27.08 14.35
CA LYS A 129 -24.04 27.87 15.60
C LYS A 129 -22.78 28.73 15.60
N PHE A 130 -22.96 30.04 15.49
CA PHE A 130 -21.85 31.00 15.47
C PHE A 130 -21.38 31.34 16.90
N ASN A 131 -20.08 31.56 17.05
CA ASN A 131 -19.39 31.73 18.34
C ASN A 131 -19.64 30.59 19.33
N LYS A 132 -19.93 29.39 18.83
CA LYS A 132 -20.24 28.20 19.62
C LYS A 132 -19.65 26.96 18.97
N GLU A 133 -19.59 25.90 19.74
CA GLU A 133 -19.26 24.57 19.23
C GLU A 133 -20.41 24.03 18.37
N ASN A 134 -20.02 23.38 17.28
CA ASN A 134 -20.86 22.68 16.32
C ASN A 134 -20.46 21.21 16.30
N HIS A 135 -21.41 20.35 15.94
CA HIS A 135 -21.17 18.92 15.79
C HIS A 135 -21.39 18.52 14.33
N ILE A 136 -20.50 17.68 13.80
CA ILE A 136 -20.68 16.99 12.51
C ILE A 136 -20.67 15.49 12.74
N SER A 137 -21.59 14.80 12.06
CA SER A 137 -21.72 13.34 12.03
C SER A 137 -21.78 12.89 10.57
N ILE A 138 -21.07 11.81 10.26
CA ILE A 138 -20.99 11.19 8.93
C ILE A 138 -21.26 9.70 9.11
N LEU A 139 -22.48 9.29 8.77
CA LEU A 139 -22.88 7.89 8.78
C LEU A 139 -22.33 7.21 7.54
N SER A 140 -21.52 6.18 7.76
CA SER A 140 -20.87 5.42 6.68
C SER A 140 -21.18 3.94 6.81
N SER A 141 -21.63 3.33 5.71
CA SER A 141 -21.95 1.90 5.64
C SER A 141 -20.71 1.03 5.37
N LYS A 142 -19.63 1.63 4.86
CA LYS A 142 -18.39 0.92 4.53
C LYS A 142 -17.17 1.86 4.50
N TYR A 143 -16.03 1.39 4.99
CA TYR A 143 -14.74 2.06 4.83
C TYR A 143 -13.92 1.38 3.72
N ALA A 144 -13.60 2.11 2.65
CA ALA A 144 -12.96 1.54 1.47
C ALA A 144 -11.45 1.36 1.65
N TYR A 145 -10.87 0.40 0.93
CA TYR A 145 -9.44 0.16 0.93
C TYR A 145 -8.61 1.38 0.48
N THR A 146 -7.50 1.64 1.19
CA THR A 146 -6.64 2.82 0.97
C THR A 146 -5.21 2.48 0.53
N GLY A 147 -4.80 1.21 0.65
CA GLY A 147 -3.45 0.73 0.36
C GLY A 147 -2.33 1.46 1.11
N GLY A 148 -2.66 2.12 2.22
CA GLY A 148 -1.71 2.90 3.02
C GLY A 148 -1.84 4.40 2.87
N LYS A 149 -2.39 4.86 1.75
CA LYS A 149 -2.45 6.28 1.42
C LYS A 149 -3.77 6.90 1.86
N SER A 150 -3.70 7.78 2.86
CA SER A 150 -4.86 8.55 3.27
C SER A 150 -4.94 9.85 2.47
N HIS A 151 -5.96 9.94 1.62
CA HIS A 151 -6.44 11.19 1.05
C HIS A 151 -7.74 11.67 1.74
N ASN A 152 -8.08 11.06 2.88
CA ASN A 152 -9.27 11.37 3.64
C ASN A 152 -9.23 12.83 4.09
N ALA A 153 -10.27 13.58 3.76
CA ALA A 153 -10.42 14.95 4.19
C ALA A 153 -11.89 15.33 4.31
N VAL A 154 -12.20 16.10 5.35
CA VAL A 154 -13.49 16.77 5.53
C VAL A 154 -13.17 18.22 5.88
N LYS A 155 -13.60 19.15 5.04
CA LYS A 155 -13.24 20.56 5.16
C LYS A 155 -14.47 21.44 5.12
N LEU A 156 -14.56 22.43 6.00
CA LEU A 156 -15.64 23.42 5.99
C LEU A 156 -15.06 24.83 5.85
N TYR A 157 -15.52 25.59 4.84
CA TYR A 157 -15.04 26.94 4.55
C TYR A 157 -16.12 27.81 3.89
N ALA A 158 -16.14 29.13 4.13
CA ALA A 158 -17.16 30.04 3.59
C ALA A 158 -16.95 30.46 2.12
N SER A 159 -15.70 30.52 1.66
CA SER A 159 -15.37 30.93 0.27
C SER A 159 -14.18 30.13 -0.28
N THR A 160 -12.96 30.65 -0.11
CA THR A 160 -11.71 30.04 -0.56
C THR A 160 -10.81 29.72 0.64
N MET A 161 -10.35 28.49 0.77
CA MET A 161 -9.48 28.10 1.88
C MET A 161 -8.26 29.01 2.04
N SER A 162 -7.86 29.16 3.29
CA SER A 162 -6.67 29.86 3.76
C SER A 162 -5.42 29.34 3.04
N ASN A 163 -4.43 30.20 2.87
CA ASN A 163 -3.13 29.82 2.31
C ASN A 163 -2.25 29.12 3.36
N SER A 164 -2.76 28.87 4.57
CA SER A 164 -2.03 28.17 5.60
C SER A 164 -1.64 26.78 5.13
N SER A 165 -0.35 26.46 5.28
CA SER A 165 0.20 25.18 4.89
C SER A 165 1.25 24.70 5.88
N ILE A 166 1.33 23.39 6.03
CA ILE A 166 2.37 22.71 6.81
C ILE A 166 2.94 21.60 5.93
N LYS A 167 4.26 21.55 5.81
CA LYS A 167 4.96 20.59 4.95
C LYS A 167 6.17 20.03 5.68
N ILE A 168 6.36 18.73 5.56
CA ILE A 168 7.56 18.05 6.06
C ILE A 168 8.48 17.83 4.87
N GLN A 169 9.72 18.25 5.00
CA GLN A 169 10.74 18.07 3.97
C GLN A 169 11.94 17.35 4.58
N PHE A 170 12.30 16.21 4.00
CA PHE A 170 13.53 15.49 4.35
C PHE A 170 14.68 15.90 3.41
N PRO A 171 15.93 15.91 3.90
CA PRO A 171 17.12 16.18 3.07
C PRO A 171 17.38 15.11 2.00
N TYR A 172 17.01 13.86 2.27
CA TYR A 172 17.23 12.74 1.34
C TYR A 172 15.95 12.42 0.58
N LYS A 173 16.02 12.36 -0.77
CA LYS A 173 14.86 12.09 -1.64
C LYS A 173 14.16 10.76 -1.36
N ASN A 174 14.91 9.75 -0.92
CA ASN A 174 14.40 8.41 -0.58
C ASN A 174 14.00 8.28 0.90
N HIS A 175 14.06 9.37 1.67
CA HIS A 175 13.71 9.43 3.09
C HIS A 175 14.42 8.34 3.94
N LEU A 176 15.64 7.97 3.53
CA LEU A 176 16.44 6.93 4.16
C LEU A 176 17.53 7.55 5.04
N TYR A 177 17.59 7.11 6.30
CA TYR A 177 18.69 7.39 7.21
C TYR A 177 19.44 6.11 7.53
N HIS A 178 20.76 6.11 7.36
CA HIS A 178 21.58 4.93 7.70
C HIS A 178 21.83 4.81 9.20
N ARG A 179 21.74 5.91 9.95
CA ARG A 179 21.92 5.95 11.40
C ARG A 179 20.91 6.88 12.06
N SER A 180 20.61 6.57 13.32
CA SER A 180 19.63 7.29 14.14
C SER A 180 20.06 8.72 14.49
N ASP A 181 21.36 8.94 14.69
CA ASP A 181 21.96 10.24 15.01
C ASP A 181 21.92 11.25 13.84
N GLN A 182 21.56 10.78 12.64
CA GLN A 182 21.47 11.60 11.42
C GLN A 182 20.05 12.08 11.13
N VAL A 183 19.06 11.63 11.91
CA VAL A 183 17.65 11.85 11.58
C VAL A 183 17.30 13.32 11.79
N SER A 184 16.98 13.99 10.69
CA SER A 184 16.56 15.39 10.69
C SER A 184 15.55 15.68 9.58
N SER A 185 14.61 16.58 9.81
CA SER A 185 13.73 17.11 8.77
C SER A 185 13.45 18.59 8.97
N ASN A 186 12.94 19.24 7.92
CA ASN A 186 12.44 20.61 7.99
C ASN A 186 10.92 20.57 8.02
N LEU A 187 10.35 21.28 9.00
CA LEU A 187 8.93 21.59 9.04
C LEU A 187 8.72 23.01 8.51
N ILE A 188 8.21 23.11 7.29
CA ILE A 188 7.92 24.38 6.64
C ILE A 188 6.46 24.72 6.93
N ILE A 189 6.25 25.85 7.61
CA ILE A 189 4.92 26.31 8.00
C ILE A 189 4.70 27.68 7.37
N GLU A 190 3.58 27.85 6.70
CA GLU A 190 3.02 29.14 6.32
C GLU A 190 1.71 29.29 7.09
N ALA A 191 1.65 30.23 8.02
CA ALA A 191 0.48 30.44 8.87
C ALA A 191 -0.16 31.80 8.61
N ASP A 192 -1.49 31.84 8.50
CA ASP A 192 -2.22 33.08 8.27
C ASP A 192 -2.33 33.93 9.54
N THR A 193 -2.22 33.30 10.72
CA THR A 193 -2.15 33.96 12.02
C THR A 193 -1.19 33.25 12.96
N THR A 194 -1.03 33.78 14.17
CA THR A 194 -0.47 33.03 15.27
C THR A 194 -1.28 31.76 15.52
N GLY A 195 -0.60 30.68 15.88
CA GLY A 195 -1.20 29.36 16.08
C GLY A 195 -0.24 28.39 16.75
N THR A 196 -0.59 27.11 16.72
CA THR A 196 0.23 26.03 17.25
C THR A 196 0.36 24.92 16.21
N ALA A 197 1.58 24.45 16.01
CA ALA A 197 1.85 23.24 15.23
C ALA A 197 2.12 22.07 16.18
N SER A 198 1.38 20.98 16.02
CA SER A 198 1.55 19.71 16.72
C SER A 198 2.22 18.72 15.78
N ILE A 199 3.28 18.07 16.25
CA ILE A 199 4.03 17.06 15.51
C ILE A 199 4.04 15.78 16.33
N SER A 200 3.68 14.66 15.71
CA SER A 200 3.84 13.32 16.29
C SER A 200 4.62 12.42 15.33
N ILE A 201 5.41 11.53 15.90
CA ILE A 201 6.13 10.50 15.16
C ILE A 201 5.80 9.16 15.78
N GLN A 202 5.34 8.23 14.95
CA GLN A 202 5.05 6.86 15.33
C GLN A 202 5.98 5.93 14.55
N ASN A 203 6.38 4.82 15.16
CA ASN A 203 6.99 3.74 14.40
C ASN A 203 5.90 2.90 13.69
N ASP A 204 6.34 1.94 12.88
CA ASP A 204 5.48 1.03 12.15
C ASP A 204 4.73 0.00 13.01
N LEU A 205 5.08 -0.13 14.30
CA LEU A 205 4.32 -0.88 15.31
C LEU A 205 3.28 0.01 16.02
N ASP A 206 3.02 1.19 15.49
CA ASP A 206 2.13 2.23 16.03
C ASP A 206 2.52 2.80 17.41
N GLU A 207 3.77 2.60 17.83
CA GLU A 207 4.29 3.18 19.07
C GLU A 207 4.64 4.66 18.85
N LEU A 208 4.11 5.56 19.67
CA LEU A 208 4.48 6.98 19.67
C LEU A 208 5.92 7.15 20.18
N VAL A 209 6.82 7.62 19.32
CA VAL A 209 8.25 7.79 19.65
C VAL A 209 8.64 9.23 19.91
N PHE A 210 7.87 10.20 19.42
CA PHE A 210 8.15 11.61 19.61
C PHE A 210 6.89 12.44 19.46
N THR A 211 6.76 13.48 20.30
CA THR A 211 5.73 14.52 20.14
C THR A 211 6.35 15.88 20.43
N ARG A 212 5.89 16.91 19.73
CA ARG A 212 6.28 18.30 19.95
C ARG A 212 5.16 19.23 19.59
N GLN A 213 4.97 20.26 20.40
CA GLN A 213 4.18 21.43 20.05
C GLN A 213 5.09 22.65 19.87
N ILE A 214 4.78 23.45 18.86
CA ILE A 214 5.54 24.65 18.51
C ILE A 214 4.54 25.80 18.39
N GLN A 215 4.83 26.92 19.07
CA GLN A 215 4.11 28.17 18.83
C GLN A 215 4.56 28.76 17.49
N VAL A 216 3.59 29.13 16.67
CA VAL A 216 3.80 29.60 15.31
C VAL A 216 3.29 31.03 15.22
N ASP A 217 4.11 31.92 14.64
CA ASP A 217 3.68 33.27 14.29
C ASP A 217 3.18 33.30 12.85
N LYS A 218 2.41 34.34 12.53
CA LYS A 218 1.97 34.60 11.15
C LYS A 218 3.17 34.66 10.19
N GLY A 219 2.97 34.12 8.99
CA GLY A 219 3.92 34.12 7.88
C GLY A 219 4.61 32.77 7.69
N LYS A 220 5.59 32.75 6.78
CA LYS A 220 6.34 31.55 6.44
C LYS A 220 7.57 31.40 7.33
N LYS A 221 7.69 30.27 8.02
CA LYS A 221 8.83 29.88 8.86
C LYS A 221 9.24 28.44 8.58
N THR A 222 10.50 28.13 8.85
CA THR A 222 11.04 26.77 8.76
C THR A 222 11.62 26.38 10.11
N TYR A 223 11.18 25.25 10.64
CA TYR A 223 11.64 24.70 11.90
C TYR A 223 12.43 23.42 11.63
N VAL A 224 13.66 23.36 12.11
CA VAL A 224 14.48 22.15 12.00
C VAL A 224 14.06 21.17 13.10
N MET A 225 13.70 19.97 12.69
CA MET A 225 13.35 18.84 13.55
C MET A 225 14.56 17.91 13.60
N ASN A 226 15.37 18.01 14.63
CA ASN A 226 16.48 17.09 14.88
C ASN A 226 16.04 16.00 15.86
N LEU A 227 16.13 14.74 15.44
CA LEU A 227 15.69 13.56 16.20
C LEU A 227 16.86 12.72 16.70
N ALA A 228 18.10 13.19 16.59
CA ALA A 228 19.30 12.45 16.99
C ALA A 228 19.25 11.99 18.46
N SER A 229 18.70 12.81 19.36
CA SER A 229 18.56 12.48 20.79
C SER A 229 17.53 11.38 21.07
N GLN A 230 16.63 11.09 20.13
CA GLN A 230 15.56 10.10 20.31
C GLN A 230 16.05 8.66 20.18
N LYS A 231 17.28 8.44 19.68
CA LYS A 231 17.89 7.10 19.53
C LYS A 231 16.92 6.10 18.86
N LEU A 232 16.22 6.57 17.83
CA LEU A 232 15.33 5.77 17.00
C LEU A 232 16.00 4.44 16.59
N LYS A 233 15.27 3.34 16.80
CA LYS A 233 15.70 1.99 16.43
C LYS A 233 15.63 1.79 14.90
N PRO A 234 16.24 0.73 14.36
CA PRO A 234 15.97 0.32 12.99
C PRO A 234 14.46 0.12 12.76
N GLY A 235 13.88 0.81 11.77
CA GLY A 235 12.44 0.83 11.59
C GLY A 235 11.95 1.81 10.53
N PHE A 236 10.63 1.88 10.43
CA PHE A 236 9.89 2.77 9.55
C PHE A 236 9.02 3.66 10.42
N TYR A 237 8.87 4.91 10.02
CA TYR A 237 8.31 5.94 10.86
C TYR A 237 7.35 6.83 10.08
N THR A 238 6.21 7.10 10.68
CA THR A 238 5.21 8.06 10.19
C THR A 238 5.35 9.34 11.00
N VAL A 239 5.44 10.48 10.31
CA VAL A 239 5.39 11.81 10.89
C VAL A 239 4.06 12.44 10.52
N ILE A 240 3.29 12.86 11.53
CA ILE A 240 2.07 13.64 11.34
C ILE A 240 2.33 15.03 11.91
N ALA A 241 2.01 16.06 11.12
CA ALA A 241 2.11 17.44 11.56
C ALA A 241 0.81 18.18 11.25
N ILE A 242 0.24 18.84 12.27
CA ILE A 242 -1.04 19.55 12.20
C ILE A 242 -0.79 20.99 12.66
N LEU A 243 -1.13 21.95 11.82
CA LEU A 243 -1.19 23.36 12.19
C LEU A 243 -2.63 23.72 12.57
N LYS A 244 -2.78 24.27 13.76
CA LYS A 244 -3.99 24.98 14.20
C LYS A 244 -3.65 26.46 14.37
N ASP A 245 -4.09 27.29 13.44
CA ASP A 245 -4.02 28.75 13.56
C ASP A 245 -5.44 29.31 13.74
N LYS A 246 -5.94 30.11 12.82
CA LYS A 246 -7.38 30.36 12.76
C LYS A 246 -8.13 29.08 12.37
N GLY A 247 -7.55 28.16 11.59
CA GLY A 247 -8.16 26.92 11.10
C GLY A 247 -7.24 25.71 11.21
N TYR A 248 -7.55 24.63 10.50
CA TYR A 248 -6.79 23.37 10.52
C TYR A 248 -6.21 23.01 9.15
N THR A 249 -4.92 22.74 9.13
CA THR A 249 -4.23 22.10 8.00
C THR A 249 -3.25 21.06 8.53
N GLY A 250 -2.96 20.03 7.74
CA GLY A 250 -2.12 18.94 8.19
C GLY A 250 -1.42 18.23 7.04
N THR A 251 -0.33 17.56 7.39
CA THR A 251 0.48 16.77 6.48
C THR A 251 0.97 15.52 7.17
N ARG A 252 1.23 14.50 6.36
CA ARG A 252 1.88 13.27 6.77
C ARG A 252 3.11 13.04 5.91
N SER A 253 4.14 12.42 6.45
CA SER A 253 5.27 11.93 5.67
C SER A 253 5.92 10.74 6.36
N PHE A 254 6.73 9.98 5.64
CA PHE A 254 7.32 8.73 6.11
C PHE A 254 8.83 8.78 5.98
N PHE A 255 9.56 8.13 6.87
CA PHE A 255 11.00 7.92 6.74
C PHE A 255 11.42 6.58 7.34
N THR A 256 12.63 6.13 7.01
CA THR A 256 13.20 4.90 7.56
C THR A 256 14.58 5.12 8.15
N VAL A 257 14.89 4.36 9.20
CA VAL A 257 16.19 4.34 9.86
C VAL A 257 16.75 2.92 9.77
N SER A 258 17.96 2.78 9.21
CA SER A 258 18.71 1.52 9.10
C SER A 258 17.86 0.31 8.69
N PRO A 259 17.09 0.33 7.58
CA PRO A 259 16.20 -0.78 7.22
C PRO A 259 16.96 -2.09 6.96
N THR A 260 18.26 -2.01 6.64
CA THR A 260 19.14 -3.18 6.49
C THR A 260 19.53 -3.86 7.82
N LYS A 261 19.00 -3.38 8.95
CA LYS A 261 19.17 -3.98 10.29
C LYS A 261 17.86 -4.56 10.85
N ILE A 262 16.79 -4.56 10.05
CA ILE A 262 15.52 -5.20 10.40
C ILE A 262 15.74 -6.72 10.51
N LYS A 263 15.26 -7.30 11.60
CA LYS A 263 15.35 -8.75 11.84
C LYS A 263 14.01 -9.43 11.54
N PRO A 264 14.02 -10.69 11.08
CA PRO A 264 12.81 -11.49 10.96
C PRO A 264 12.15 -11.72 12.33
N SER A 265 10.85 -12.02 12.33
CA SER A 265 10.09 -12.32 13.55
C SER A 265 10.18 -13.79 14.01
N SER A 266 10.57 -14.72 13.13
CA SER A 266 10.71 -16.14 13.44
C SER A 266 11.93 -16.77 12.75
N THR A 267 12.25 -18.00 13.10
CA THR A 267 13.25 -18.84 12.44
C THR A 267 12.57 -19.84 11.49
N GLU A 268 13.36 -20.46 10.62
CA GLU A 268 12.87 -21.54 9.75
C GLU A 268 12.27 -22.68 10.59
N PRO A 269 11.06 -23.18 10.25
CA PRO A 269 10.46 -24.29 10.98
C PRO A 269 11.24 -25.59 10.74
N GLU A 270 11.22 -26.48 11.73
CA GLU A 270 11.86 -27.79 11.61
C GLU A 270 11.30 -28.58 10.42
N GLY A 271 12.19 -29.21 9.64
CA GLY A 271 11.81 -29.98 8.46
C GLY A 271 11.40 -29.17 7.22
N PHE A 272 11.58 -27.83 7.22
CA PHE A 272 11.24 -26.95 6.09
C PHE A 272 11.84 -27.44 4.75
N ASN A 273 13.14 -27.74 4.73
CA ASN A 273 13.82 -28.19 3.51
C ASN A 273 13.29 -29.53 3.01
N ASP A 274 13.05 -30.49 3.91
CA ASP A 274 12.52 -31.80 3.54
C ASP A 274 11.08 -31.70 3.02
N TYR A 275 10.28 -30.81 3.62
CA TYR A 275 8.92 -30.54 3.18
C TYR A 275 8.89 -30.00 1.73
N TRP A 276 9.70 -28.98 1.41
CA TRP A 276 9.76 -28.45 0.05
C TRP A 276 10.43 -29.38 -0.95
N LYS A 277 11.41 -30.17 -0.52
CA LYS A 277 11.97 -31.25 -1.34
C LYS A 277 10.91 -32.26 -1.75
N LYS A 278 10.05 -32.69 -0.81
CA LYS A 278 8.91 -33.58 -1.13
C LYS A 278 7.95 -32.95 -2.13
N ALA A 279 7.64 -31.65 -2.00
CA ALA A 279 6.80 -30.93 -2.97
C ALA A 279 7.43 -30.87 -4.36
N LEU A 280 8.74 -30.63 -4.46
CA LEU A 280 9.47 -30.68 -5.72
C LEU A 280 9.47 -32.09 -6.34
N ASP A 281 9.66 -33.13 -5.53
CA ASP A 281 9.65 -34.52 -6.01
C ASP A 281 8.26 -34.96 -6.47
N GLU A 282 7.21 -34.51 -5.78
CA GLU A 282 5.83 -34.65 -6.24
C GLU A 282 5.61 -33.95 -7.59
N LEU A 283 6.04 -32.70 -7.74
CA LEU A 283 5.93 -31.97 -9.02
C LEU A 283 6.66 -32.71 -10.15
N LYS A 284 7.87 -33.22 -9.90
CA LYS A 284 8.67 -34.00 -10.89
C LYS A 284 7.94 -35.26 -11.36
N SER A 285 7.15 -35.90 -10.50
CA SER A 285 6.36 -37.09 -10.86
C SER A 285 5.24 -36.77 -11.87
N VAL A 286 4.80 -35.51 -11.95
CA VAL A 286 3.78 -35.04 -12.89
C VAL A 286 4.42 -34.67 -14.23
N LYS A 287 4.13 -35.45 -15.28
CA LYS A 287 4.55 -35.14 -16.65
C LYS A 287 4.04 -33.74 -17.08
N PRO A 288 4.92 -32.79 -17.47
CA PRO A 288 4.51 -31.41 -17.72
C PRO A 288 3.53 -31.19 -18.87
N LYS A 289 3.54 -32.05 -19.89
CA LYS A 289 2.67 -31.96 -21.08
C LYS A 289 2.63 -30.54 -21.68
N PHE A 290 3.79 -29.88 -21.77
CA PHE A 290 3.91 -28.52 -22.31
C PHE A 290 3.31 -28.43 -23.71
N LYS A 291 2.40 -27.48 -23.90
CA LYS A 291 1.93 -27.08 -25.23
C LYS A 291 1.96 -25.56 -25.36
N ILE A 292 2.22 -25.12 -26.58
CA ILE A 292 2.24 -23.71 -26.96
C ILE A 292 1.27 -23.53 -28.14
N LYS A 293 0.37 -22.57 -28.04
CA LYS A 293 -0.56 -22.20 -29.11
C LYS A 293 -0.31 -20.74 -29.47
N LYS A 294 0.11 -20.48 -30.71
CA LYS A 294 0.26 -19.11 -31.20
C LYS A 294 -1.12 -18.44 -31.23
N VAL A 295 -1.17 -17.17 -30.84
CA VAL A 295 -2.39 -16.37 -30.89
C VAL A 295 -2.08 -15.10 -31.68
N ASP A 296 -2.71 -14.94 -32.84
CA ASP A 296 -2.37 -13.87 -33.77
C ASP A 296 -2.65 -12.48 -33.19
N SER A 297 -3.70 -12.32 -32.37
CA SER A 297 -3.98 -11.07 -31.65
C SER A 297 -2.94 -10.71 -30.58
N LEU A 298 -2.07 -11.66 -30.20
CA LEU A 298 -0.95 -11.42 -29.30
C LEU A 298 0.38 -11.22 -30.04
N CYS A 299 0.36 -11.20 -31.37
CA CYS A 299 1.54 -11.01 -32.19
C CYS A 299 1.66 -9.55 -32.67
N THR A 300 2.87 -9.02 -32.68
CA THR A 300 3.19 -7.70 -33.23
C THR A 300 4.18 -7.85 -34.38
N GLU A 301 4.65 -6.74 -34.96
CA GLU A 301 5.70 -6.80 -35.98
C GLU A 301 6.98 -7.45 -35.45
N LYS A 302 7.34 -7.18 -34.20
CA LYS A 302 8.61 -7.61 -33.58
C LYS A 302 8.52 -8.93 -32.82
N ARG A 303 7.35 -9.30 -32.31
CA ARG A 303 7.22 -10.42 -31.35
C ARG A 303 6.07 -11.35 -31.71
N ASN A 304 6.20 -12.62 -31.34
CA ASN A 304 5.13 -13.60 -31.39
C ASN A 304 4.57 -13.81 -29.97
N GLY A 305 3.25 -13.82 -29.84
CA GLY A 305 2.55 -14.16 -28.61
C GLY A 305 1.87 -15.53 -28.68
N TYR A 306 1.90 -16.23 -27.56
CA TYR A 306 1.37 -17.58 -27.40
C TYR A 306 0.59 -17.69 -26.10
N ILE A 307 -0.42 -18.56 -26.09
CA ILE A 307 -0.93 -19.14 -24.85
C ILE A 307 -0.21 -20.46 -24.65
N VAL A 308 0.36 -20.62 -23.46
CA VAL A 308 1.03 -21.86 -23.06
C VAL A 308 0.20 -22.55 -22.01
N HIS A 309 0.28 -23.88 -21.97
CA HIS A 309 -0.30 -24.64 -20.88
C HIS A 309 0.56 -25.83 -20.47
N MET A 310 0.47 -26.18 -19.19
CA MET A 310 1.29 -27.18 -18.54
C MET A 310 0.50 -27.84 -17.40
N GLN A 311 0.74 -29.13 -17.16
CA GLN A 311 0.19 -29.80 -15.98
C GLN A 311 1.05 -29.51 -14.76
N SER A 312 0.44 -29.39 -13.59
CA SER A 312 1.07 -29.18 -12.28
C SER A 312 0.47 -30.14 -11.24
N ILE A 313 0.89 -30.01 -9.98
CA ILE A 313 0.39 -30.80 -8.84
C ILE A 313 -1.13 -30.77 -8.78
N GLY A 314 -1.73 -31.94 -8.52
CA GLY A 314 -3.18 -32.14 -8.44
C GLY A 314 -3.88 -32.30 -9.80
N ASP A 315 -3.13 -32.72 -10.83
CA ASP A 315 -3.57 -32.83 -12.24
C ASP A 315 -4.25 -31.53 -12.72
N LYS A 316 -3.69 -30.40 -12.30
CA LYS A 316 -4.18 -29.07 -12.64
C LYS A 316 -3.45 -28.54 -13.86
N THR A 317 -4.21 -28.11 -14.87
CA THR A 317 -3.66 -27.41 -16.02
C THR A 317 -3.54 -25.93 -15.72
N ILE A 318 -2.31 -25.42 -15.82
CA ILE A 318 -1.94 -24.03 -15.57
C ILE A 318 -1.49 -23.40 -16.89
N TYR A 319 -1.74 -22.11 -17.04
CA TYR A 319 -1.62 -21.35 -18.27
C TYR A 319 -0.76 -20.10 -18.09
N GLY A 320 -0.29 -19.54 -19.20
CA GLY A 320 0.37 -18.23 -19.22
C GLY A 320 0.40 -17.65 -20.62
N TYR A 321 0.70 -16.36 -20.70
CA TYR A 321 1.01 -15.67 -21.94
C TYR A 321 2.52 -15.65 -22.14
N TYR A 322 2.96 -16.18 -23.28
CA TYR A 322 4.38 -16.31 -23.61
C TYR A 322 4.69 -15.44 -24.82
N PHE A 323 5.61 -14.49 -24.65
CA PHE A 323 6.05 -13.56 -25.67
C PHE A 323 7.53 -13.80 -25.97
N ARG A 324 7.86 -13.89 -27.25
CA ARG A 324 9.26 -14.00 -27.69
C ARG A 324 9.54 -13.16 -28.93
N PRO A 325 10.78 -12.69 -29.14
CA PRO A 325 11.18 -12.04 -30.38
C PRO A 325 10.93 -12.95 -31.60
N LYS A 326 10.56 -12.36 -32.75
CA LYS A 326 10.54 -13.10 -34.03
C LYS A 326 11.94 -13.44 -34.54
N LYS A 327 12.93 -12.66 -34.09
CA LYS A 327 14.34 -12.85 -34.39
C LYS A 327 14.81 -14.22 -33.88
N LYS A 328 15.67 -14.88 -34.65
CA LYS A 328 16.34 -16.12 -34.22
C LYS A 328 17.43 -15.77 -33.21
N GLY A 329 17.55 -16.54 -32.13
CA GLY A 329 18.58 -16.35 -31.13
C GLY A 329 18.21 -16.95 -29.78
N LYS A 330 19.12 -16.82 -28.82
CA LYS A 330 18.86 -17.05 -27.39
C LYS A 330 18.73 -15.71 -26.69
N PHE A 331 17.69 -15.56 -25.89
CA PHE A 331 17.32 -14.28 -25.28
C PHE A 331 17.27 -14.39 -23.76
N ALA A 332 17.58 -13.28 -23.11
CA ALA A 332 17.24 -13.11 -21.71
C ALA A 332 15.74 -13.33 -21.52
N THR A 333 15.35 -13.84 -20.35
CA THR A 333 14.00 -14.31 -20.10
C THR A 333 13.49 -13.83 -18.76
N ILE A 334 12.31 -13.20 -18.74
CA ILE A 334 11.67 -12.74 -17.50
C ILE A 334 10.40 -13.53 -17.25
N LEU A 335 10.33 -14.20 -16.11
CA LEU A 335 9.12 -14.81 -15.56
C LEU A 335 8.39 -13.76 -14.72
N HIS A 336 7.18 -13.40 -15.11
CA HIS A 336 6.31 -12.52 -14.34
C HIS A 336 5.28 -13.37 -13.59
N VAL A 337 5.26 -13.24 -12.26
CA VAL A 337 4.31 -13.91 -11.36
C VAL A 337 3.33 -12.90 -10.75
N PRO A 338 2.05 -13.26 -10.58
CA PRO A 338 0.98 -12.30 -10.35
C PRO A 338 0.84 -11.87 -8.88
N GLY A 339 0.30 -10.66 -8.68
CA GLY A 339 -0.28 -10.24 -7.41
C GLY A 339 -1.61 -10.95 -7.11
N TYR A 340 -2.09 -10.84 -5.87
CA TYR A 340 -3.28 -11.56 -5.42
C TYR A 340 -4.53 -11.14 -6.20
N GLY A 341 -5.16 -12.10 -6.88
CA GLY A 341 -6.33 -11.85 -7.73
C GLY A 341 -6.05 -11.31 -9.12
N TYR A 342 -4.80 -10.96 -9.43
CA TYR A 342 -4.38 -10.48 -10.75
C TYR A 342 -3.98 -11.65 -11.65
N GLY A 343 -4.31 -11.58 -12.94
CA GLY A 343 -4.12 -12.67 -13.88
C GLY A 343 -3.56 -12.24 -15.23
N PHE A 344 -2.89 -11.08 -15.27
CA PHE A 344 -2.40 -10.46 -16.51
C PHE A 344 -3.52 -10.09 -17.48
N GLU A 345 -4.59 -9.48 -16.96
CA GLU A 345 -5.72 -8.98 -17.74
C GLU A 345 -5.32 -7.84 -18.71
N TYR A 346 -4.20 -7.15 -18.45
CA TYR A 346 -3.65 -6.08 -19.28
C TYR A 346 -2.30 -6.49 -19.88
N LEU A 347 -2.23 -6.60 -21.21
CA LEU A 347 -1.06 -7.14 -21.91
C LEU A 347 -0.27 -6.10 -22.73
N ASP A 348 -0.70 -4.83 -22.74
CA ASP A 348 -0.11 -3.78 -23.58
C ASP A 348 1.40 -3.61 -23.33
N GLY A 349 1.86 -3.72 -22.08
CA GLY A 349 3.29 -3.64 -21.75
C GLY A 349 4.12 -4.73 -22.44
N PHE A 350 3.61 -5.97 -22.48
CA PHE A 350 4.27 -7.10 -23.13
C PHE A 350 4.24 -6.99 -24.65
N LEU A 351 3.09 -6.56 -25.21
CA LEU A 351 2.90 -6.41 -26.65
C LEU A 351 3.77 -5.29 -27.23
N ASN A 352 3.89 -4.17 -26.50
CA ASN A 352 4.61 -2.98 -26.93
C ASN A 352 6.10 -2.99 -26.52
N SER A 353 6.58 -4.06 -25.88
CA SER A 353 7.97 -4.20 -25.49
C SER A 353 8.89 -4.13 -26.72
N LYS A 354 9.86 -3.21 -26.66
CA LYS A 354 10.79 -2.92 -27.79
C LYS A 354 12.04 -3.79 -27.78
N GLU A 355 12.28 -4.49 -26.68
CA GLU A 355 13.52 -5.22 -26.45
C GLU A 355 13.46 -6.68 -26.95
N ASP A 356 14.63 -7.23 -27.28
CA ASP A 356 14.82 -8.63 -27.66
C ASP A 356 14.86 -9.52 -26.39
N VAL A 357 13.73 -9.64 -25.70
CA VAL A 357 13.56 -10.41 -24.45
C VAL A 357 12.40 -11.40 -24.55
N VAL A 358 12.53 -12.56 -23.91
CA VAL A 358 11.42 -13.51 -23.72
C VAL A 358 10.69 -13.17 -22.43
N GLU A 359 9.37 -13.11 -22.46
CA GLU A 359 8.55 -12.82 -21.27
C GLU A 359 7.47 -13.88 -21.11
N LEU A 360 7.35 -14.44 -19.91
CA LEU A 360 6.26 -15.33 -19.54
C LEU A 360 5.43 -14.66 -18.44
N ALA A 361 4.27 -14.13 -18.81
CA ALA A 361 3.25 -13.67 -17.88
C ALA A 361 2.44 -14.89 -17.40
N PHE A 362 2.83 -15.44 -16.25
CA PHE A 362 2.38 -16.75 -15.79
C PHE A 362 1.16 -16.65 -14.86
N CYS A 363 0.04 -17.26 -15.24
CA CYS A 363 -1.16 -17.29 -14.42
C CYS A 363 -1.10 -18.50 -13.48
N VAL A 364 -0.77 -18.31 -12.21
CA VAL A 364 -0.85 -19.40 -11.21
C VAL A 364 -2.30 -19.88 -11.03
N ARG A 365 -2.52 -21.07 -10.46
CA ARG A 365 -3.89 -21.59 -10.22
C ARG A 365 -4.77 -20.54 -9.54
N GLY A 366 -6.03 -20.45 -9.99
CA GLY A 366 -6.98 -19.46 -9.45
C GLY A 366 -6.92 -18.07 -10.06
N HIS A 367 -5.89 -17.78 -10.87
CA HIS A 367 -5.66 -16.46 -11.46
C HIS A 367 -5.78 -16.51 -12.99
N GLY A 368 -6.26 -15.41 -13.60
CA GLY A 368 -6.27 -15.22 -15.05
C GLY A 368 -6.78 -16.42 -15.84
N LEU A 369 -5.98 -16.85 -16.83
CA LEU A 369 -6.27 -18.03 -17.66
C LEU A 369 -6.38 -19.35 -16.85
N SER A 370 -5.74 -19.40 -15.68
CA SER A 370 -5.72 -20.56 -14.78
C SER A 370 -6.79 -20.49 -13.69
N LYS A 371 -7.75 -19.55 -13.77
CA LYS A 371 -8.81 -19.37 -12.77
C LYS A 371 -9.59 -20.65 -12.48
N LYS A 372 -9.86 -21.49 -13.50
CA LYS A 372 -10.59 -22.75 -13.32
C LYS A 372 -9.80 -23.85 -12.61
N ALA A 373 -8.48 -23.73 -12.50
CA ALA A 373 -7.64 -24.71 -11.83
C ALA A 373 -7.87 -24.74 -10.31
N PHE A 374 -8.47 -23.69 -9.76
CA PHE A 374 -8.80 -23.58 -8.34
C PHE A 374 -9.98 -22.61 -8.14
N HIS A 375 -11.10 -23.11 -7.64
CA HIS A 375 -12.30 -22.31 -7.42
C HIS A 375 -12.40 -21.94 -5.93
N THR A 376 -12.32 -20.66 -5.63
CA THR A 376 -12.66 -20.08 -4.31
C THR A 376 -13.43 -18.79 -4.49
N GLU A 377 -14.22 -18.41 -3.49
CA GLU A 377 -14.82 -17.08 -3.40
C GLU A 377 -13.71 -16.02 -3.26
N PHE A 378 -13.40 -15.32 -4.35
CA PHE A 378 -12.45 -14.21 -4.40
C PHE A 378 -13.20 -12.87 -4.21
N PRO A 379 -12.67 -11.88 -3.47
CA PRO A 379 -11.30 -11.73 -2.96
C PRO A 379 -10.99 -12.39 -1.61
N VAL A 380 -11.97 -12.47 -0.72
CA VAL A 380 -11.87 -13.10 0.60
C VAL A 380 -13.13 -13.95 0.76
N PRO A 381 -13.01 -15.21 1.18
CA PRO A 381 -11.84 -15.81 1.83
C PRO A 381 -10.72 -16.27 0.90
N GLY A 382 -11.02 -16.45 -0.39
CA GLY A 382 -10.04 -16.63 -1.46
C GLY A 382 -8.99 -17.74 -1.26
N PHE A 383 -7.83 -17.60 -1.88
CA PHE A 383 -6.82 -18.67 -1.89
C PHE A 383 -5.95 -18.68 -0.64
N PHE A 384 -5.90 -17.56 0.09
CA PHE A 384 -4.92 -17.34 1.16
C PHE A 384 -5.15 -18.23 2.39
N GLY A 385 -6.40 -18.39 2.81
CA GLY A 385 -6.75 -19.26 3.94
C GLY A 385 -7.20 -20.67 3.56
N HIS A 386 -7.23 -21.02 2.27
CA HIS A 386 -7.79 -22.30 1.85
C HIS A 386 -6.89 -23.47 2.28
N LYS A 387 -7.44 -24.37 3.10
CA LYS A 387 -6.72 -25.51 3.70
C LYS A 387 -5.56 -25.06 4.59
N ILE A 388 -5.75 -23.96 5.32
CA ILE A 388 -4.74 -23.43 6.24
C ILE A 388 -4.32 -24.45 7.32
N CYS A 389 -5.22 -25.36 7.70
CA CYS A 389 -4.96 -26.37 8.72
C CYS A 389 -4.28 -27.64 8.21
N ASP A 390 -4.06 -27.75 6.89
CA ASP A 390 -3.38 -28.90 6.29
C ASP A 390 -2.20 -28.40 5.45
N ARG A 391 -1.01 -28.51 6.04
CA ARG A 391 0.24 -28.10 5.40
C ARG A 391 0.44 -28.77 4.03
N ASP A 392 0.03 -30.02 3.84
CA ASP A 392 0.30 -30.75 2.60
C ASP A 392 -0.71 -30.41 1.48
N SER A 393 -1.89 -29.89 1.83
CA SER A 393 -2.92 -29.49 0.87
C SER A 393 -3.16 -27.98 0.76
N ILE A 394 -2.50 -27.16 1.58
CA ILE A 394 -2.63 -25.70 1.53
C ILE A 394 -2.39 -25.14 0.12
N ALA A 395 -3.23 -24.17 -0.28
CA ALA A 395 -3.21 -23.61 -1.63
C ALA A 395 -1.81 -23.10 -2.05
N TYR A 396 -1.11 -22.41 -1.15
CA TYR A 396 0.19 -21.80 -1.44
C TYR A 396 1.30 -22.82 -1.72
N ARG A 397 1.23 -24.03 -1.15
CA ARG A 397 2.13 -25.14 -1.52
C ARG A 397 2.05 -25.44 -3.00
N GLN A 398 0.82 -25.51 -3.51
CA GLN A 398 0.54 -25.88 -4.89
C GLN A 398 0.80 -24.70 -5.85
N ILE A 399 0.46 -23.47 -5.45
CA ILE A 399 0.77 -22.24 -6.21
C ILE A 399 2.29 -22.06 -6.37
N TYR A 400 3.08 -22.36 -5.34
CA TYR A 400 4.53 -22.29 -5.41
C TYR A 400 5.09 -23.28 -6.45
N MET A 401 4.57 -24.51 -6.45
CA MET A 401 4.96 -25.52 -7.43
C MET A 401 4.52 -25.18 -8.86
N ASP A 402 3.43 -24.42 -9.05
CA ASP A 402 3.09 -23.87 -10.37
C ASP A 402 4.20 -22.97 -10.91
N CYS A 403 4.80 -22.13 -10.04
CA CYS A 403 5.88 -21.23 -10.45
C CYS A 403 7.14 -22.01 -10.85
N ILE A 404 7.48 -23.09 -10.12
CA ILE A 404 8.59 -23.98 -10.50
C ILE A 404 8.32 -24.66 -11.84
N ARG A 405 7.08 -25.10 -12.08
CA ARG A 405 6.66 -25.66 -13.38
C ARG A 405 6.77 -24.65 -14.52
N ALA A 406 6.58 -23.35 -14.26
CA ALA A 406 6.86 -22.30 -15.23
C ALA A 406 8.36 -22.17 -15.54
N VAL A 407 9.24 -22.35 -14.55
CA VAL A 407 10.69 -22.41 -14.77
C VAL A 407 11.07 -23.63 -15.62
N ASP A 408 10.53 -24.81 -15.33
CA ASP A 408 10.72 -26.02 -16.16
C ASP A 408 10.36 -25.75 -17.63
N PHE A 409 9.25 -25.03 -17.86
CA PHE A 409 8.82 -24.65 -19.20
C PHE A 409 9.85 -23.77 -19.88
N LEU A 410 10.31 -22.69 -19.22
CA LEU A 410 11.29 -21.76 -19.77
C LEU A 410 12.63 -22.44 -20.10
N VAL A 411 13.16 -23.25 -19.18
CA VAL A 411 14.41 -24.00 -19.37
C VAL A 411 14.33 -24.96 -20.55
N SER A 412 13.14 -25.48 -20.87
CA SER A 412 12.93 -26.37 -22.02
C SER A 412 12.86 -25.67 -23.39
N ARG A 413 12.88 -24.34 -23.46
CA ARG A 413 12.75 -23.57 -24.71
C ARG A 413 14.12 -23.33 -25.34
N GLN A 414 14.20 -23.48 -26.66
CA GLN A 414 15.47 -23.34 -27.40
C GLN A 414 15.92 -21.87 -27.51
N GLU A 415 14.97 -20.95 -27.53
CA GLU A 415 15.16 -19.50 -27.60
C GLU A 415 15.51 -18.87 -26.25
N VAL A 416 15.43 -19.62 -25.15
CA VAL A 416 15.75 -19.12 -23.81
C VAL A 416 17.24 -19.31 -23.55
N ASP A 417 17.88 -18.23 -23.11
CA ASP A 417 19.23 -18.28 -22.57
C ASP A 417 19.19 -18.70 -21.09
N SER A 418 19.57 -19.94 -20.81
CA SER A 418 19.44 -20.53 -19.47
C SER A 418 20.33 -19.85 -18.41
N SER A 419 21.33 -19.05 -18.80
CA SER A 419 22.13 -18.27 -17.84
C SER A 419 21.56 -16.87 -17.56
N ARG A 420 20.44 -16.48 -18.19
CA ARG A 420 19.82 -15.15 -18.08
C ARG A 420 18.30 -15.26 -17.91
N ILE A 421 17.88 -16.08 -16.95
CA ILE A 421 16.49 -16.15 -16.52
C ILE A 421 16.32 -15.33 -15.24
N GLY A 422 15.37 -14.41 -15.26
CA GLY A 422 14.95 -13.60 -14.13
C GLY A 422 13.50 -13.87 -13.74
N VAL A 423 13.15 -13.56 -12.50
CA VAL A 423 11.76 -13.64 -12.00
C VAL A 423 11.35 -12.34 -11.33
N THR A 424 10.10 -11.92 -11.55
CA THR A 424 9.57 -10.69 -10.95
C THR A 424 8.10 -10.75 -10.58
N GLY A 425 7.75 -10.03 -9.53
CA GLY A 425 6.38 -9.83 -9.07
C GLY A 425 6.31 -8.85 -7.89
N SER A 426 5.11 -8.36 -7.59
CA SER A 426 4.84 -7.48 -6.44
C SER A 426 3.65 -8.01 -5.63
N SER A 427 3.53 -7.62 -4.35
CA SER A 427 2.50 -8.16 -3.44
C SER A 427 2.64 -9.68 -3.34
N GLN A 428 1.57 -10.47 -3.56
CA GLN A 428 1.67 -11.93 -3.72
C GLN A 428 2.80 -12.34 -4.69
N GLY A 429 2.92 -11.64 -5.82
CA GLY A 429 3.94 -11.92 -6.82
C GLY A 429 5.35 -11.72 -6.29
N GLY A 430 5.54 -10.85 -5.30
CA GLY A 430 6.83 -10.64 -4.66
C GLY A 430 7.26 -11.87 -3.85
N GLY A 431 6.35 -12.47 -3.06
CA GLY A 431 6.62 -13.72 -2.36
C GLY A 431 6.82 -14.89 -3.32
N LEU A 432 6.01 -14.96 -4.40
CA LEU A 432 6.19 -15.94 -5.47
C LEU A 432 7.56 -15.81 -6.15
N ALA A 433 8.03 -14.59 -6.43
CA ALA A 433 9.33 -14.34 -7.03
C ALA A 433 10.48 -14.75 -6.10
N LEU A 434 10.40 -14.39 -4.82
CA LEU A 434 11.37 -14.79 -3.79
C LEU A 434 11.48 -16.30 -3.66
N MET A 435 10.34 -16.99 -3.53
CA MET A 435 10.32 -18.44 -3.43
C MET A 435 10.85 -19.09 -4.70
N THR A 436 10.44 -18.62 -5.88
CA THR A 436 10.90 -19.18 -7.16
C THR A 436 12.41 -19.03 -7.31
N ALA A 437 12.95 -17.86 -6.95
CA ALA A 437 14.39 -17.60 -7.01
C ALA A 437 15.20 -18.45 -6.02
N GLY A 438 14.64 -18.80 -4.86
CA GLY A 438 15.31 -19.65 -3.88
C GLY A 438 15.20 -21.15 -4.20
N LEU A 439 14.04 -21.63 -4.64
CA LEU A 439 13.83 -23.05 -4.96
C LEU A 439 14.41 -23.47 -6.31
N ALA A 440 14.46 -22.57 -7.30
CA ALA A 440 15.08 -22.81 -8.61
C ALA A 440 16.39 -22.00 -8.75
N SER A 441 17.17 -21.93 -7.68
CA SER A 441 18.39 -21.09 -7.57
C SER A 441 19.45 -21.37 -8.64
N GLU A 442 19.45 -22.57 -9.21
CA GLU A 442 20.33 -23.02 -10.29
C GLU A 442 19.90 -22.50 -11.68
N HIS A 443 18.65 -22.05 -11.80
CA HIS A 443 18.09 -21.55 -13.06
C HIS A 443 17.84 -20.04 -13.01
N ILE A 444 17.56 -19.47 -11.84
CA ILE A 444 17.23 -18.06 -11.67
C ILE A 444 18.48 -17.24 -11.35
N SER A 445 18.90 -16.45 -12.33
CA SER A 445 20.09 -15.58 -12.25
C SER A 445 19.81 -14.17 -11.74
N ALA A 446 18.55 -13.71 -11.76
CA ALA A 446 18.15 -12.43 -11.21
C ALA A 446 16.73 -12.45 -10.62
N CYS A 447 16.48 -11.70 -9.56
CA CYS A 447 15.16 -11.59 -8.91
C CYS A 447 14.82 -10.12 -8.66
N ALA A 448 13.64 -9.67 -9.07
CA ALA A 448 13.13 -8.34 -8.73
C ALA A 448 11.76 -8.46 -8.06
N TYR A 449 11.67 -8.10 -6.78
CA TYR A 449 10.43 -8.21 -6.01
C TYR A 449 10.01 -6.86 -5.41
N GLY A 450 8.70 -6.61 -5.39
CA GLY A 450 8.11 -5.42 -4.79
C GLY A 450 7.15 -5.77 -3.65
N ASN A 451 7.11 -4.96 -2.58
CA ASN A 451 6.16 -5.07 -1.45
C ASN A 451 5.67 -6.51 -1.18
N PRO A 452 6.56 -7.44 -0.83
CA PRO A 452 6.31 -8.86 -1.01
C PRO A 452 5.32 -9.42 0.01
N PHE A 453 4.55 -10.40 -0.45
CA PHE A 453 3.67 -11.25 0.34
C PHE A 453 3.60 -12.66 -0.28
N PRO A 454 3.39 -13.73 0.50
CA PRO A 454 3.47 -13.77 1.95
C PRO A 454 4.94 -13.80 2.40
N VAL A 455 5.33 -12.82 3.23
CA VAL A 455 6.59 -12.86 3.98
C VAL A 455 6.40 -12.32 5.38
N ASP A 456 7.06 -12.94 6.35
CA ASP A 456 7.17 -12.49 7.75
C ASP A 456 5.81 -12.18 8.42
N LEU A 457 4.86 -13.12 8.28
CA LEU A 457 3.47 -12.95 8.71
C LEU A 457 3.33 -12.53 10.18
N LYS A 458 4.20 -13.01 11.09
CA LYS A 458 4.14 -12.62 12.50
C LYS A 458 4.54 -11.15 12.71
N ASN A 459 5.43 -10.58 11.89
CA ASN A 459 5.63 -9.13 11.88
C ASN A 459 4.43 -8.40 11.28
N LEU A 460 3.81 -8.94 10.23
CA LEU A 460 2.59 -8.35 9.66
C LEU A 460 1.48 -8.27 10.70
N LEU A 461 1.24 -9.33 11.48
CA LEU A 461 0.26 -9.37 12.57
C LEU A 461 0.53 -8.32 13.66
N ARG A 462 1.80 -8.02 13.94
CA ARG A 462 2.19 -6.97 14.90
C ARG A 462 1.99 -5.55 14.35
N ILE A 463 2.11 -5.37 13.04
CA ILE A 463 1.97 -4.07 12.37
C ILE A 463 0.51 -3.78 12.03
N ILE A 464 -0.26 -4.81 11.66
CA ILE A 464 -1.65 -4.77 11.22
C ILE A 464 -2.45 -5.85 11.98
N PRO A 465 -2.93 -5.55 13.20
CA PRO A 465 -3.64 -6.52 14.04
C PRO A 465 -4.89 -7.13 13.37
N LEU A 466 -5.53 -6.40 12.44
CA LEU A 466 -6.69 -6.87 11.67
C LEU A 466 -6.42 -8.18 10.90
N VAL A 467 -5.17 -8.49 10.55
CA VAL A 467 -4.81 -9.73 9.86
C VAL A 467 -5.13 -10.96 10.69
N GLN A 468 -5.12 -10.85 12.03
CA GLN A 468 -5.52 -11.94 12.91
C GLN A 468 -6.99 -12.34 12.69
N ASP A 469 -7.87 -11.36 12.57
CA ASP A 469 -9.31 -11.60 12.36
C ASP A 469 -9.57 -12.16 10.97
N VAL A 470 -8.77 -11.76 9.98
CA VAL A 470 -8.78 -12.36 8.63
C VAL A 470 -8.42 -13.85 8.68
N LEU A 471 -7.36 -14.23 9.40
CA LEU A 471 -6.97 -15.64 9.57
C LEU A 471 -8.03 -16.47 10.29
N LYS A 472 -8.60 -15.94 11.39
CA LYS A 472 -9.72 -16.59 12.09
C LYS A 472 -10.95 -16.72 11.20
N GLY A 473 -11.23 -15.70 10.39
CA GLY A 473 -12.31 -15.69 9.41
C GLY A 473 -12.16 -16.81 8.37
N PHE A 474 -10.94 -17.08 7.90
CA PHE A 474 -10.70 -18.21 6.99
C PHE A 474 -10.95 -19.57 7.62
N ILE A 475 -10.42 -19.80 8.83
CA ILE A 475 -10.60 -21.06 9.56
C ILE A 475 -12.10 -21.33 9.74
N ALA A 476 -12.84 -20.31 10.18
CA ALA A 476 -14.28 -20.40 10.37
C ALA A 476 -15.03 -20.63 9.04
N TYR A 477 -14.68 -19.90 7.99
CA TYR A 477 -15.36 -19.99 6.70
C TYR A 477 -15.13 -21.35 6.02
N TYR A 478 -13.88 -21.84 5.99
CA TYR A 478 -13.56 -23.13 5.35
C TYR A 478 -13.93 -24.33 6.22
N ASN A 479 -14.37 -24.08 7.46
CA ASN A 479 -14.66 -25.10 8.46
C ASN A 479 -13.45 -26.05 8.61
N ASP A 480 -12.26 -25.46 8.70
CA ASP A 480 -11.03 -26.22 8.85
C ASP A 480 -10.86 -26.68 10.32
N ASP A 481 -10.37 -27.90 10.50
CA ASP A 481 -10.24 -28.57 11.80
C ASP A 481 -8.93 -28.20 12.51
N CYS A 482 -8.71 -26.91 12.76
CA CYS A 482 -7.62 -26.44 13.61
C CYS A 482 -7.93 -25.09 14.26
N ASN A 483 -7.17 -24.74 15.28
CA ASN A 483 -7.24 -23.43 15.91
C ASN A 483 -6.33 -22.40 15.20
N TYR A 484 -6.46 -21.13 15.59
CA TYR A 484 -5.69 -20.01 15.03
C TYR A 484 -4.16 -20.23 15.08
N GLU A 485 -3.63 -20.75 16.18
CA GLU A 485 -2.18 -20.96 16.34
C GLU A 485 -1.66 -22.08 15.44
N GLU A 486 -2.43 -23.16 15.28
CA GLU A 486 -2.11 -24.27 14.36
C GLU A 486 -2.12 -23.81 12.89
N GLY A 487 -3.11 -22.98 12.53
CA GLY A 487 -3.14 -22.33 11.22
C GLY A 487 -1.91 -21.43 10.99
N LEU A 488 -1.56 -20.60 11.98
CA LEU A 488 -0.38 -19.73 11.93
C LEU A 488 0.94 -20.51 11.86
N GLN A 489 1.05 -21.67 12.51
CA GLN A 489 2.22 -22.54 12.40
C GLN A 489 2.33 -23.18 11.02
N THR A 490 1.20 -23.52 10.40
CA THR A 490 1.19 -23.97 9.00
C THR A 490 1.71 -22.86 8.09
N PHE A 491 1.33 -21.61 8.37
CA PHE A 491 1.86 -20.37 7.76
C PHE A 491 3.38 -20.24 7.72
N ASP A 492 4.09 -20.67 8.76
CA ASP A 492 5.55 -20.58 8.80
C ASP A 492 6.22 -21.41 7.69
N PHE A 493 5.59 -22.48 7.18
CA PHE A 493 6.19 -23.32 6.11
C PHE A 493 6.19 -22.68 4.73
N PHE A 494 5.45 -21.59 4.53
CA PHE A 494 5.32 -20.96 3.22
C PHE A 494 5.57 -19.46 3.23
N ASP A 495 5.97 -18.93 4.37
CA ASP A 495 6.64 -17.64 4.48
C ASP A 495 7.83 -17.62 3.51
N ALA A 496 7.72 -16.82 2.44
CA ALA A 496 8.70 -16.85 1.36
C ALA A 496 10.08 -16.32 1.80
N ARG A 497 10.19 -15.69 2.98
CA ARG A 497 11.47 -15.24 3.52
C ARG A 497 12.45 -16.40 3.76
N HIS A 498 11.94 -17.60 4.04
CA HIS A 498 12.79 -18.77 4.29
C HIS A 498 13.58 -19.22 3.06
N PHE A 499 13.12 -18.85 1.85
CA PHE A 499 13.86 -19.11 0.62
C PHE A 499 14.97 -18.09 0.34
N ALA A 500 14.99 -16.95 1.04
CA ALA A 500 15.90 -15.84 0.77
C ALA A 500 17.39 -16.24 0.83
N LYS A 501 17.75 -17.07 1.82
CA LYS A 501 19.12 -17.58 2.00
C LYS A 501 19.59 -18.49 0.86
N HIS A 502 18.65 -19.05 0.09
CA HIS A 502 18.91 -19.94 -1.03
C HIS A 502 19.03 -19.20 -2.37
N ILE A 503 18.63 -17.93 -2.44
CA ILE A 503 18.75 -17.11 -3.64
C ILE A 503 20.23 -16.90 -3.96
N LYS A 504 20.62 -17.23 -5.20
CA LYS A 504 21.97 -17.03 -5.74
C LYS A 504 22.07 -15.87 -6.72
N GLY A 505 20.96 -15.53 -7.39
CA GLY A 505 20.91 -14.48 -8.39
C GLY A 505 20.94 -13.07 -7.82
N THR A 506 21.39 -12.11 -8.63
CA THR A 506 21.37 -10.68 -8.28
C THR A 506 19.93 -10.27 -7.96
N THR A 507 19.73 -9.57 -6.84
CA THR A 507 18.39 -9.26 -6.34
C THR A 507 18.13 -7.77 -6.25
N PHE A 508 16.94 -7.34 -6.67
CA PHE A 508 16.45 -5.97 -6.56
C PHE A 508 15.13 -5.93 -5.79
N TYR A 509 15.09 -5.14 -4.72
CA TYR A 509 13.90 -4.95 -3.90
C TYR A 509 13.34 -3.55 -4.08
N VAL A 510 12.04 -3.41 -4.32
CA VAL A 510 11.36 -2.11 -4.38
C VAL A 510 10.27 -2.02 -3.32
N THR A 511 10.15 -0.87 -2.66
CA THR A 511 9.07 -0.66 -1.68
C THR A 511 8.57 0.77 -1.55
N GLY A 512 7.29 0.89 -1.22
CA GLY A 512 6.62 2.14 -0.85
C GLY A 512 6.55 2.31 0.67
N LEU A 513 6.96 3.46 1.20
CA LEU A 513 6.94 3.67 2.66
C LEU A 513 5.54 3.83 3.24
N GLU A 514 4.53 4.14 2.43
CA GLU A 514 3.15 4.30 2.91
C GLU A 514 2.40 2.97 2.95
N ASP A 515 2.94 1.89 2.37
CA ASP A 515 2.26 0.59 2.27
C ASP A 515 1.86 0.03 3.66
N ASP A 516 0.55 -0.19 3.85
CA ASP A 516 -0.03 -0.82 5.04
C ASP A 516 -0.62 -2.22 4.80
N ASP A 517 -0.51 -2.76 3.58
CA ASP A 517 -0.84 -4.14 3.25
C ASP A 517 0.37 -5.06 3.38
N CYS A 518 1.47 -4.65 2.75
CA CYS A 518 2.75 -5.33 2.79
C CYS A 518 3.84 -4.37 3.30
N PRO A 519 3.79 -3.94 4.57
CA PRO A 519 4.67 -2.92 5.11
C PRO A 519 6.14 -3.18 4.81
N PRO A 520 6.96 -2.15 4.55
CA PRO A 520 8.37 -2.31 4.17
C PRO A 520 9.21 -3.19 5.10
N ARG A 521 8.85 -3.27 6.39
CA ARG A 521 9.47 -4.19 7.37
C ARG A 521 9.52 -5.63 6.88
N LEU A 522 8.45 -6.11 6.23
CA LEU A 522 8.34 -7.48 5.75
C LEU A 522 9.34 -7.76 4.62
N GLY A 523 9.40 -6.86 3.63
CA GLY A 523 10.36 -7.00 2.55
C GLY A 523 11.80 -6.80 3.00
N PHE A 524 12.06 -5.93 3.99
CA PHE A 524 13.41 -5.76 4.54
C PHE A 524 13.85 -6.89 5.47
N SER A 525 12.95 -7.52 6.22
CA SER A 525 13.30 -8.72 6.99
C SER A 525 13.72 -9.86 6.06
N THR A 526 13.11 -9.94 4.88
CA THR A 526 13.52 -10.88 3.82
C THR A 526 14.81 -10.45 3.12
N TYR A 527 14.91 -9.18 2.71
CA TYR A 527 16.09 -8.63 2.03
C TYR A 527 17.36 -8.86 2.83
N ASN A 528 17.29 -8.75 4.15
CA ASN A 528 18.45 -8.89 5.04
C ASN A 528 18.99 -10.33 5.10
N GLU A 529 18.16 -11.34 4.83
CA GLU A 529 18.55 -12.76 4.80
C GLU A 529 19.18 -13.20 3.46
N ILE A 530 19.10 -12.39 2.41
CA ILE A 530 19.68 -12.69 1.09
C ILE A 530 21.20 -12.51 1.13
N ASN A 531 21.96 -13.54 0.76
CA ASN A 531 23.44 -13.46 0.70
C ASN A 531 23.99 -13.10 -0.70
N ALA A 532 23.17 -13.24 -1.74
CA ALA A 532 23.52 -12.84 -3.10
C ALA A 532 23.67 -11.32 -3.25
N PRO A 533 24.32 -10.84 -4.33
CA PRO A 533 24.37 -9.42 -4.65
C PRO A 533 22.97 -8.82 -4.64
N LYS A 534 22.78 -7.74 -3.89
CA LYS A 534 21.45 -7.18 -3.64
C LYS A 534 21.46 -5.65 -3.58
N GLN A 535 20.38 -5.06 -4.05
CA GLN A 535 20.11 -3.62 -4.01
C GLN A 535 18.63 -3.38 -3.74
N PHE A 536 18.30 -2.20 -3.24
CA PHE A 536 16.91 -1.81 -3.00
C PHE A 536 16.63 -0.37 -3.45
N LEU A 537 15.35 -0.08 -3.69
CA LEU A 537 14.84 1.25 -4.00
C LEU A 537 13.61 1.54 -3.14
N ILE A 538 13.60 2.71 -2.51
CA ILE A 538 12.51 3.17 -1.64
C ILE A 538 11.78 4.32 -2.32
N TYR A 539 10.45 4.23 -2.39
CA TYR A 539 9.54 5.27 -2.82
C TYR A 539 8.77 5.84 -1.62
N PRO A 540 9.15 7.01 -1.09
CA PRO A 540 8.63 7.44 0.21
C PRO A 540 7.15 7.83 0.26
N ASN A 541 6.56 8.16 -0.89
CA ASN A 541 5.18 8.66 -0.99
C ASN A 541 4.24 7.67 -1.68
N ASP A 542 4.72 6.45 -1.90
CA ASP A 542 3.97 5.41 -2.57
C ASP A 542 3.37 4.45 -1.57
N SER A 543 2.16 4.03 -1.92
CA SER A 543 1.30 3.10 -1.21
C SER A 543 1.53 1.68 -1.71
N HIS A 544 0.69 0.73 -1.32
CA HIS A 544 0.73 -0.63 -1.88
C HIS A 544 0.55 -0.65 -3.42
N VAL A 545 -0.09 0.38 -3.99
CA VAL A 545 -0.44 0.45 -5.42
C VAL A 545 0.78 0.80 -6.30
N GLY A 546 1.82 1.43 -5.74
CA GLY A 546 3.06 1.76 -6.46
C GLY A 546 2.89 2.87 -7.52
N GLU A 547 2.41 4.04 -7.09
CA GLU A 547 2.07 5.19 -7.94
C GLU A 547 3.25 5.73 -8.77
N SER A 548 4.48 5.50 -8.34
CA SER A 548 5.70 5.90 -9.04
C SER A 548 6.18 4.86 -10.07
N ASN A 549 5.32 3.91 -10.46
CA ASN A 549 5.57 2.91 -11.51
C ASN A 549 6.79 2.01 -11.26
N TRP A 550 6.80 1.30 -10.13
CA TRP A 550 7.92 0.43 -9.76
C TRP A 550 8.20 -0.71 -10.74
N GLY A 551 7.20 -1.10 -11.53
CA GLY A 551 7.36 -2.09 -12.60
C GLY A 551 8.44 -1.67 -13.61
N GLU A 552 8.54 -0.38 -13.91
CA GLU A 552 9.58 0.17 -14.78
C GLU A 552 10.97 0.03 -14.15
N ALA A 553 11.11 0.40 -12.86
CA ALA A 553 12.38 0.25 -12.15
C ALA A 553 12.83 -1.23 -12.06
N MET A 554 11.91 -2.17 -11.85
CA MET A 554 12.21 -3.60 -11.87
C MET A 554 12.62 -4.09 -13.27
N MET A 555 11.99 -3.58 -14.33
CA MET A 555 12.40 -3.91 -15.70
C MET A 555 13.76 -3.32 -16.07
N ASP A 556 14.04 -2.08 -15.66
CA ASP A 556 15.34 -1.44 -15.85
C ASP A 556 16.47 -2.18 -15.15
N PHE A 557 16.18 -2.76 -13.98
CA PHE A 557 17.11 -3.67 -13.32
C PHE A 557 17.47 -4.87 -14.22
N PHE A 558 16.50 -5.55 -14.82
CA PHE A 558 16.79 -6.67 -15.73
C PHE A 558 17.51 -6.25 -17.00
N LYS A 559 17.13 -5.12 -17.59
CA LYS A 559 17.83 -4.55 -18.76
C LYS A 559 19.31 -4.34 -18.47
N LYS A 560 19.62 -3.78 -17.29
CA LYS A 560 21.01 -3.58 -16.85
C LYS A 560 21.72 -4.91 -16.59
N GLU A 561 21.08 -5.83 -15.87
CA GLU A 561 21.68 -7.10 -15.46
C GLU A 561 21.94 -8.03 -16.65
N PHE A 562 20.97 -8.15 -17.55
CA PHE A 562 21.01 -9.07 -18.68
C PHE A 562 21.41 -8.44 -20.02
N LYS A 563 21.58 -7.11 -20.05
CA LYS A 563 22.05 -6.31 -21.19
C LYS A 563 21.22 -6.53 -22.45
N PHE A 564 19.91 -6.27 -22.37
CA PHE A 564 18.98 -6.35 -23.50
C PHE A 564 18.20 -5.05 -23.72
#